data_AF-X8EVR8-F1
#
_entry.id   AF-X8EVR8-F1
#
_cell.length_a   1.000
_cell.length_b   1.000
_cell.length_c   1.000
_cell.angle_alpha   90.00
_cell.angle_beta   90.00
_cell.angle_gamma   90.00
#
_symmetry.space_group_name_H-M   'P 1'
#
loop_
_entity.id
_entity.type
_entity.pdbx_description
1 polymer ?
#
loop_
_entity_poly.entity_id
_entity_poly.type
_entity_poly.pdbx_seq_one_letter_code
_entity_poly.pdbx_strand_id
1 'polypeptide(L)'
;MREANRAGSVQFGPSNTYTAEQPLTSCYDGVLVRYRDRARTVTVVGNTTFMTNGNLLRAGNAALAMNLAGARPRLIWYAPQHIEGEKSASATLFDLIPSKVDWIVIQLCVTVILLAAWKGRRLGPLVAEDLRSWCERPRPSRAAADCTGPDGRGIGPPRHCAPRRCIGCCPRRPRSPRARSRRGDSRRPAQPIESRIGAAHTFRPAPATDTDLVHLARALDDIERQVAHR
;
A
#
# COMPACT_ATOMS: atom_id res chain seq x y z
N MET A 1 5.10 39.28 15.86
CA MET A 1 5.86 38.28 16.66
C MET A 1 7.32 38.34 16.21
N ARG A 2 8.31 38.56 17.08
CA ARG A 2 9.70 38.88 16.65
C ARG A 2 10.38 37.70 15.94
N GLU A 3 10.09 36.50 16.41
CA GLU A 3 10.65 35.23 15.97
C GLU A 3 10.25 34.91 14.52
N ALA A 4 8.96 35.08 14.21
CA ALA A 4 8.42 34.95 12.86
C ALA A 4 8.95 36.06 11.92
N ASN A 5 8.91 37.32 12.39
CA ASN A 5 9.37 38.45 11.59
C ASN A 5 10.86 38.33 11.19
N ARG A 6 11.69 37.78 12.08
CA ARG A 6 13.12 37.52 11.81
C ARG A 6 13.36 36.33 10.90
N ALA A 7 12.48 35.34 10.91
CA ALA A 7 12.60 34.17 10.05
C ALA A 7 12.21 34.46 8.60
N GLY A 8 11.37 35.47 8.36
CA GLY A 8 10.89 35.79 7.03
C GLY A 8 9.93 34.74 6.51
N SER A 9 10.01 34.39 5.22
CA SER A 9 9.16 33.36 4.62
C SER A 9 9.52 31.95 5.10
N VAL A 10 8.53 31.15 5.50
CA VAL A 10 8.70 29.78 6.02
C VAL A 10 7.78 28.84 5.25
N GLN A 11 8.23 27.61 5.00
CA GLN A 11 7.49 26.60 4.25
C GLN A 11 7.07 25.44 5.17
N PHE A 12 5.79 25.41 5.55
CA PHE A 12 5.23 24.42 6.47
C PHE A 12 4.63 23.18 5.80
N GLY A 13 4.42 23.19 4.47
CA GLY A 13 3.66 22.12 3.80
C GLY A 13 2.18 22.10 4.24
N PRO A 14 1.50 20.95 4.20
CA PRO A 14 0.15 20.81 4.76
C PRO A 14 0.20 21.07 6.27
N SER A 15 -0.52 22.08 6.75
CA SER A 15 -0.43 22.51 8.15
C SER A 15 -1.79 22.87 8.70
N ASN A 16 -1.99 22.61 10.00
CA ASN A 16 -3.18 23.06 10.70
C ASN A 16 -3.10 24.56 10.94
N THR A 17 -4.21 25.27 10.75
CA THR A 17 -4.35 26.68 11.12
C THR A 17 -5.19 26.78 12.38
N TYR A 18 -4.80 27.65 13.30
CA TYR A 18 -5.51 27.84 14.56
C TYR A 18 -6.24 29.18 14.57
N THR A 19 -7.50 29.13 15.00
CA THR A 19 -8.33 30.29 15.28
C THR A 19 -8.77 30.23 16.73
N ALA A 20 -8.91 31.39 17.38
CA ALA A 20 -9.41 31.47 18.74
C ALA A 20 -10.37 32.67 18.87
N GLU A 21 -11.33 32.56 19.78
CA GLU A 21 -12.22 33.67 20.15
C GLU A 21 -11.53 34.69 21.07
N GLN A 22 -10.41 34.29 21.68
CA GLN A 22 -9.59 35.14 22.56
C GLN A 22 -8.51 35.89 21.77
N PRO A 23 -7.93 36.97 22.35
CA PRO A 23 -6.83 37.71 21.72
C PRO A 23 -5.64 36.79 21.42
N LEU A 24 -5.41 36.54 20.13
CA LEU A 24 -4.38 35.66 19.59
C LEU A 24 -3.47 36.44 18.65
N THR A 25 -2.16 36.29 18.80
CA THR A 25 -1.21 36.76 17.76
C THR A 25 -0.95 35.62 16.78
N SER A 26 -1.45 35.75 15.55
CA SER A 26 -1.21 34.79 14.46
C SER A 26 -0.15 35.29 13.48
N CYS A 27 0.59 34.34 12.88
CA CYS A 27 1.55 34.54 11.80
C CYS A 27 1.41 33.38 10.80
N TYR A 28 1.85 33.59 9.56
CA TYR A 28 1.75 32.58 8.48
C TYR A 28 0.32 32.02 8.33
N ASP A 29 -0.65 32.91 8.14
CA ASP A 29 -2.08 32.55 7.97
C ASP A 29 -2.67 31.67 9.08
N GLY A 30 -2.18 31.84 10.32
CA GLY A 30 -2.67 31.10 11.49
C GLY A 30 -1.98 29.77 11.74
N VAL A 31 -0.93 29.43 10.98
CA VAL A 31 -0.12 28.22 11.24
C VAL A 31 0.72 28.38 12.51
N LEU A 32 1.23 29.59 12.77
CA LEU A 32 1.96 29.92 13.99
C LEU A 32 1.12 30.86 14.82
N VAL A 33 0.77 30.46 16.03
CA VAL A 33 -0.05 31.30 16.92
C VAL A 33 0.56 31.39 18.31
N ARG A 34 0.35 32.54 18.96
CA ARG A 34 0.78 32.78 20.34
C ARG A 34 -0.35 33.40 21.13
N TYR A 35 -0.64 32.78 22.26
CA TYR A 35 -1.60 33.28 23.23
C TYR A 35 -0.99 33.29 24.63
N ARG A 36 -1.66 33.98 25.55
CA ARG A 36 -1.35 33.91 26.97
C ARG A 36 -2.38 33.03 27.67
N ASP A 37 -1.90 31.99 28.33
CA ASP A 37 -2.67 31.23 29.31
C ASP A 37 -2.22 31.69 30.70
N ARG A 38 -3.06 32.52 31.34
CA ARG A 38 -2.75 33.16 32.63
C ARG A 38 -1.40 33.91 32.57
N ALA A 39 -0.39 33.44 33.29
CA ALA A 39 0.96 34.02 33.32
C ALA A 39 1.93 33.37 32.31
N ARG A 40 1.50 32.36 31.55
CA ARG A 40 2.33 31.60 30.61
C ARG A 40 2.07 32.07 29.18
N THR A 41 3.14 32.24 28.43
CA THR A 41 3.03 32.48 26.98
C THR A 41 3.17 31.14 26.28
N VAL A 42 2.15 30.74 25.54
CA VAL A 42 2.12 29.48 24.78
C VAL A 42 2.22 29.82 23.31
N THR A 43 3.13 29.15 22.61
CA THR A 43 3.26 29.25 21.15
C THR A 43 2.97 27.89 20.56
N VAL A 44 2.06 27.84 19.59
CA VAL A 44 1.62 26.61 18.93
C VAL A 44 1.96 26.74 17.45
N VAL A 45 2.46 25.64 16.87
CA VAL A 45 2.79 25.55 15.45
C VAL A 45 2.01 24.41 14.84
N GLY A 46 1.28 24.67 13.77
CA GLY A 46 0.37 23.72 13.13
C GLY A 46 1.05 22.62 12.31
N ASN A 47 2.37 22.66 12.21
CA ASN A 47 3.17 21.58 11.66
C ASN A 47 4.59 21.61 12.25
N THR A 48 5.16 20.43 12.50
CA THR A 48 6.55 20.22 12.95
C THR A 48 7.52 19.87 11.81
N THR A 49 7.02 19.63 10.58
CA THR A 49 7.82 19.25 9.42
C THR A 49 8.92 20.24 9.09
N PHE A 50 8.72 21.54 9.33
CA PHE A 50 9.75 22.56 9.11
C PHE A 50 11.01 22.34 9.98
N MET A 51 10.90 21.60 11.09
CA MET A 51 12.01 21.25 11.98
C MET A 51 12.69 19.93 11.61
N THR A 52 12.21 19.23 10.56
CA THR A 52 12.81 17.97 10.11
C THR A 52 14.04 18.22 9.26
N ASN A 53 15.06 17.34 9.36
CA ASN A 53 16.34 17.49 8.65
C ASN A 53 16.18 17.75 7.14
N GLY A 54 15.18 17.15 6.50
CA GLY A 54 14.92 17.34 5.06
C GLY A 54 14.32 18.70 4.68
N ASN A 55 13.79 19.45 5.65
CA ASN A 55 13.09 20.73 5.40
C ASN A 55 13.76 21.92 6.07
N LEU A 56 14.75 21.74 6.95
CA LEU A 56 15.46 22.82 7.64
C LEU A 56 16.06 23.86 6.67
N LEU A 57 16.64 23.38 5.56
CA LEU A 57 17.30 24.22 4.55
C LEU A 57 16.31 24.96 3.63
N ARG A 58 15.00 24.70 3.73
CA ARG A 58 14.00 25.32 2.87
C ARG A 58 13.56 26.66 3.44
N ALA A 59 13.69 27.71 2.63
CA ALA A 59 13.28 29.07 3.00
C ALA A 59 13.83 29.47 4.38
N GLY A 60 12.97 30.03 5.25
CA GLY A 60 13.30 30.43 6.62
C GLY A 60 13.07 29.37 7.69
N ASN A 61 12.94 28.08 7.33
CA ASN A 61 12.58 27.01 8.28
C ASN A 61 13.57 26.90 9.44
N ALA A 62 14.88 26.84 9.14
CA ALA A 62 15.93 26.83 10.16
C ALA A 62 15.90 28.10 11.02
N ALA A 63 15.72 29.27 10.40
CA ALA A 63 15.67 30.54 11.11
C ALA A 63 14.48 30.59 12.08
N LEU A 64 13.30 30.11 11.66
CA LEU A 64 12.13 30.03 12.53
C LEU A 64 12.37 29.05 13.68
N ALA A 65 12.88 27.85 13.40
CA ALA A 65 13.15 26.84 14.42
C ALA A 65 14.11 27.38 15.49
N MET A 66 15.21 28.01 15.06
CA MET A 66 16.19 28.60 15.96
C MET A 66 15.66 29.83 16.70
N ASN A 67 14.84 30.67 16.06
CA ASN A 67 14.22 31.81 16.73
C ASN A 67 13.21 31.38 17.80
N LEU A 68 12.46 30.29 17.56
CA LEU A 68 11.53 29.72 18.54
C LEU A 68 12.27 29.05 19.69
N ALA A 69 13.27 28.23 19.39
CA ALA A 69 14.10 27.54 20.39
C ALA A 69 14.93 28.52 21.23
N GLY A 70 15.46 29.56 20.59
CA GLY A 70 16.30 30.60 21.20
C GLY A 70 15.53 31.76 21.81
N ALA A 71 14.19 31.71 21.87
CA ALA A 71 13.38 32.77 22.48
C ALA A 71 13.65 32.94 23.99
N ARG A 72 14.18 31.90 24.65
CA ARG A 72 14.56 31.89 26.07
C ARG A 72 15.95 31.26 26.25
N PRO A 73 16.71 31.66 27.28
CA PRO A 73 18.04 31.12 27.54
C PRO A 73 18.03 29.64 27.95
N ARG A 74 16.90 29.14 28.47
CA ARG A 74 16.72 27.74 28.87
C ARG A 74 15.65 27.10 27.99
N LEU A 75 16.04 26.09 27.23
CA LEU A 75 15.17 25.23 26.44
C LEU A 75 15.07 23.86 27.11
N ILE A 76 13.86 23.39 27.35
CA ILE A 76 13.60 22.03 27.80
C ILE A 76 12.89 21.33 26.66
N TRP A 77 13.53 20.30 26.10
CA TRP A 77 12.92 19.50 25.04
C TRP A 77 12.12 18.37 25.67
N TYR A 78 10.79 18.43 25.49
CA TYR A 78 9.90 17.37 25.93
C TYR A 78 9.51 16.52 24.73
N ALA A 79 10.00 15.28 24.70
CA ALA A 79 9.65 14.28 23.70
C ALA A 79 8.86 13.16 24.40
N PRO A 80 7.53 13.22 24.41
CA PRO A 80 6.75 12.18 25.06
C PRO A 80 6.85 10.87 24.26
N GLN A 81 6.95 9.74 24.95
CA GLN A 81 7.00 8.42 24.31
C GLN A 81 5.63 7.98 23.77
N HIS A 82 4.56 8.57 24.31
CA HIS A 82 3.18 8.38 23.89
C HIS A 82 2.54 9.76 23.72
N ILE A 83 1.72 9.94 22.69
CA ILE A 83 1.06 11.23 22.43
C ILE A 83 -0.03 11.45 23.49
N GLU A 84 0.37 12.05 24.60
CA GLU A 84 -0.51 12.52 25.67
C GLU A 84 -1.29 13.73 25.15
N GLY A 85 -2.58 13.58 24.85
CA GLY A 85 -3.43 14.68 24.39
C GLY A 85 -4.46 14.29 23.34
N GLU A 86 -4.26 13.17 22.64
CA GLU A 86 -5.35 12.51 21.95
C GLU A 86 -6.14 11.71 22.97
N LYS A 87 -6.91 12.41 23.81
CA LYS A 87 -8.27 11.90 24.00
C LYS A 87 -8.88 12.07 22.62
N SER A 88 -8.75 11.06 21.77
CA SER A 88 -9.80 10.80 20.81
C SER A 88 -11.04 10.77 21.69
N ALA A 89 -11.77 11.90 21.76
CA ALA A 89 -13.19 11.82 22.02
C ALA A 89 -13.63 10.63 21.19
N SER A 90 -14.32 9.68 21.79
CA SER A 90 -14.74 8.42 21.19
C SER A 90 -15.56 8.73 19.93
N ALA A 91 -14.84 9.11 18.88
CA ALA A 91 -15.28 9.47 17.57
C ALA A 91 -15.41 8.10 16.97
N THR A 92 -16.60 7.55 17.21
CA THR A 92 -17.05 6.33 16.56
C THR A 92 -16.71 6.47 15.08
N LEU A 93 -16.35 5.41 14.38
CA LEU A 93 -15.95 5.46 12.96
C LEU A 93 -16.94 6.27 12.07
N PHE A 94 -18.21 6.38 12.49
CA PHE A 94 -19.26 7.20 11.90
C PHE A 94 -19.05 8.73 12.01
N ASP A 95 -18.25 9.22 12.93
CA ASP A 95 -17.95 10.64 13.17
C ASP A 95 -16.86 11.16 12.22
N LEU A 96 -16.06 10.23 11.66
CA LEU A 96 -15.11 10.52 10.58
C LEU A 96 -15.77 10.49 9.19
N ILE A 97 -17.03 10.07 9.11
CA ILE A 97 -17.76 10.02 7.85
C ILE A 97 -18.17 11.46 7.49
N PRO A 98 -17.73 12.01 6.35
CA PRO A 98 -18.16 13.33 5.91
C PRO A 98 -19.69 13.37 5.78
N SER A 99 -20.31 14.48 6.19
CA SER A 99 -21.78 14.69 6.11
C SER A 99 -22.39 14.48 4.71
N LYS A 100 -21.55 14.39 3.67
CA LYS A 100 -21.96 14.08 2.30
C LYS A 100 -22.27 12.60 2.06
N VAL A 101 -21.84 11.70 2.94
CA VAL A 101 -22.09 10.25 2.78
C VAL A 101 -23.56 9.91 3.00
N ASP A 102 -24.27 10.66 3.84
CA ASP A 102 -25.73 10.51 4.00
C ASP A 102 -26.46 10.65 2.67
N TRP A 103 -26.06 11.62 1.84
CA TRP A 103 -26.59 11.80 0.50
C TRP A 103 -26.31 10.61 -0.43
N ILE A 104 -25.12 10.02 -0.33
CA ILE A 104 -24.73 8.84 -1.11
C ILE A 104 -25.59 7.63 -0.71
N VAL A 105 -25.81 7.43 0.60
CA VAL A 105 -26.64 6.34 1.12
C VAL A 105 -28.09 6.49 0.65
N ILE A 106 -28.65 7.70 0.69
CA ILE A 106 -30.01 7.95 0.18
C ILE A 106 -30.11 7.61 -1.31
N GLN A 107 -29.14 8.04 -2.12
CA GLN A 107 -29.12 7.71 -3.56
C GLN A 107 -29.01 6.20 -3.80
N LEU A 108 -28.18 5.50 -3.02
CA LEU A 108 -28.07 4.04 -3.08
C LEU A 108 -29.41 3.38 -2.77
N CYS A 109 -30.10 3.81 -1.70
CA CYS A 109 -31.41 3.31 -1.32
C CYS A 109 -32.45 3.53 -2.43
N VAL A 110 -32.52 4.73 -3.01
CA VAL A 110 -33.42 5.04 -4.14
C VAL A 110 -33.13 4.13 -5.34
N THR A 111 -31.85 3.92 -5.65
CA THR A 111 -31.43 3.06 -6.77
C THR A 111 -31.84 1.60 -6.53
N VAL A 112 -31.65 1.08 -5.31
CA VAL A 112 -32.07 -0.28 -4.94
C VAL A 112 -33.59 -0.42 -5.02
N ILE A 113 -34.36 0.57 -4.56
CA ILE A 113 -35.83 0.56 -4.66
C ILE A 113 -36.28 0.56 -6.12
N LEU A 114 -35.69 1.40 -6.97
CA LEU A 114 -35.97 1.43 -8.40
C LEU A 114 -35.64 0.09 -9.08
N LEU A 115 -34.50 -0.51 -8.75
CA LEU A 115 -34.11 -1.82 -9.25
C LEU A 115 -35.05 -2.93 -8.77
N ALA A 116 -35.45 -2.89 -7.49
CA ALA A 116 -36.41 -3.84 -6.92
C ALA A 116 -37.79 -3.70 -7.58
N ALA A 117 -38.27 -2.49 -7.81
CA ALA A 117 -39.51 -2.23 -8.53
C ALA A 117 -39.44 -2.69 -9.99
N TRP A 118 -38.34 -2.42 -10.68
CA TRP A 118 -38.12 -2.86 -12.06
C TRP A 118 -38.08 -4.39 -12.17
N LYS A 119 -37.37 -5.05 -11.24
CA LYS A 119 -37.22 -6.51 -11.23
C LYS A 119 -38.48 -7.21 -10.75
N GLY A 120 -39.21 -6.62 -9.79
CA GLY A 120 -40.52 -7.11 -9.32
C GLY A 120 -41.59 -7.04 -10.40
N ARG A 121 -41.58 -6.01 -11.25
CA ARG A 121 -42.46 -5.94 -12.44
C ARG A 121 -42.12 -6.96 -13.53
N ARG A 122 -40.93 -7.57 -13.51
CA ARG A 122 -40.49 -8.57 -14.51
C ARG A 122 -40.65 -10.02 -14.05
N LEU A 123 -41.09 -10.25 -12.82
CA LEU A 123 -41.54 -11.57 -12.37
C LEU A 123 -42.99 -11.75 -12.85
N GLY A 124 -43.14 -12.00 -14.16
CA GLY A 124 -44.39 -12.55 -14.69
C GLY A 124 -44.71 -13.88 -13.99
N PRO A 125 -45.99 -14.31 -13.96
CA PRO A 125 -46.43 -15.48 -13.21
C PRO A 125 -45.49 -16.66 -13.44
N LEU A 126 -44.97 -17.25 -12.36
CA LEU A 126 -44.23 -18.50 -12.44
C LEU A 126 -45.24 -19.56 -12.91
N VAL A 127 -45.38 -19.70 -14.22
CA VAL A 127 -46.09 -20.81 -14.84
C VAL A 127 -45.31 -22.04 -14.41
N ALA A 128 -45.87 -22.76 -13.45
CA ALA A 128 -45.42 -24.09 -13.13
C ALA A 128 -45.75 -24.96 -14.33
N GLU A 129 -44.88 -24.99 -15.33
CA GLU A 129 -44.91 -26.08 -16.30
C GLU A 129 -44.51 -27.35 -15.57
N ASP A 130 -45.52 -28.19 -15.34
CA ASP A 130 -45.39 -29.52 -14.77
C ASP A 130 -44.68 -30.40 -15.79
N LEU A 131 -43.34 -30.41 -15.74
CA LEU A 131 -42.52 -31.29 -16.56
C LEU A 131 -42.67 -32.72 -16.03
N ARG A 132 -43.71 -33.41 -16.52
CA ARG A 132 -43.87 -34.84 -16.35
C ARG A 132 -42.70 -35.55 -17.05
N SER A 133 -41.68 -35.91 -16.28
CA SER A 133 -40.53 -36.66 -16.74
C SER A 133 -40.92 -38.13 -16.97
N TRP A 134 -41.14 -38.49 -18.24
CA TRP A 134 -41.04 -39.89 -18.68
C TRP A 134 -39.86 -40.02 -19.62
N CYS A 135 -38.90 -40.85 -19.25
CA CYS A 135 -38.21 -41.72 -20.19
C CYS A 135 -37.76 -42.98 -19.45
N GLU A 136 -38.56 -44.03 -19.65
CA GLU A 136 -38.19 -45.42 -19.50
C GLU A 136 -36.89 -45.69 -20.30
N ARG A 137 -35.95 -46.44 -19.71
CA ARG A 137 -34.69 -46.84 -20.36
C ARG A 137 -34.95 -47.74 -21.58
N PRO A 138 -34.29 -47.52 -22.74
CA PRO A 138 -34.23 -48.55 -23.77
C PRO A 138 -33.21 -49.64 -23.37
N ARG A 139 -33.67 -50.90 -23.33
CA ARG A 139 -32.82 -52.09 -23.25
C ARG A 139 -32.06 -52.28 -24.58
N PRO A 140 -30.82 -52.79 -24.56
CA PRO A 140 -30.09 -53.11 -25.79
C PRO A 140 -30.44 -54.52 -26.27
N SER A 141 -31.01 -54.66 -27.47
CA SER A 141 -30.98 -55.92 -28.21
C SER A 141 -29.75 -55.93 -29.13
N ARG A 142 -28.80 -56.80 -28.80
CA ARG A 142 -27.78 -57.32 -29.73
C ARG A 142 -28.44 -58.39 -30.60
N ALA A 143 -28.39 -58.22 -31.92
CA ALA A 143 -28.25 -59.30 -32.92
C ALA A 143 -28.03 -58.62 -34.28
N ALA A 144 -26.87 -58.86 -34.88
CA ALA A 144 -26.72 -59.68 -36.10
C ALA A 144 -27.26 -58.93 -37.33
N ALA A 145 -26.39 -58.27 -38.09
CA ALA A 145 -25.73 -58.87 -39.26
C ALA A 145 -26.77 -59.38 -40.27
N ASP A 146 -27.01 -58.60 -41.33
CA ASP A 146 -26.84 -59.14 -42.66
C ASP A 146 -26.61 -58.03 -43.69
N CYS A 147 -25.57 -58.23 -44.49
CA CYS A 147 -25.23 -57.38 -45.64
C CYS A 147 -25.69 -58.11 -46.89
N THR A 148 -26.70 -57.59 -47.58
CA THR A 148 -26.88 -57.92 -49.00
C THR A 148 -27.58 -56.77 -49.72
N GLY A 149 -26.84 -56.04 -50.56
CA GLY A 149 -27.42 -55.41 -51.76
C GLY A 149 -27.71 -56.50 -52.81
N PRO A 150 -28.50 -56.23 -53.88
CA PRO A 150 -28.06 -55.28 -54.90
C PRO A 150 -29.18 -54.47 -55.61
N ASP A 151 -28.73 -53.43 -56.32
CA ASP A 151 -29.21 -52.86 -57.58
C ASP A 151 -30.70 -52.96 -57.95
N GLY A 152 -31.40 -51.82 -57.77
CA GLY A 152 -32.71 -51.56 -58.34
C GLY A 152 -32.79 -50.14 -58.90
N ARG A 153 -32.74 -50.04 -60.22
CA ARG A 153 -32.88 -48.85 -61.08
C ARG A 153 -34.13 -48.02 -60.69
N GLY A 154 -33.94 -46.73 -60.41
CA GLY A 154 -35.05 -45.79 -60.17
C GLY A 154 -34.59 -44.34 -60.38
N ILE A 155 -35.07 -43.73 -61.45
CA ILE A 155 -34.77 -42.35 -61.87
C ILE A 155 -35.53 -41.39 -60.96
N GLY A 156 -34.83 -40.48 -60.26
CA GLY A 156 -35.42 -39.41 -59.45
C GLY A 156 -34.40 -38.30 -59.16
N PRO A 157 -34.79 -37.01 -59.23
CA PRO A 157 -33.85 -35.87 -59.30
C PRO A 157 -33.22 -35.49 -57.95
N PRO A 158 -32.09 -34.74 -57.95
CA PRO A 158 -31.24 -34.57 -56.77
C PRO A 158 -31.77 -33.49 -55.83
N ARG A 159 -31.76 -33.77 -54.52
CA ARG A 159 -31.76 -32.71 -53.48
C ARG A 159 -30.50 -32.84 -52.63
N HIS A 160 -29.80 -31.72 -52.56
CA HIS A 160 -28.49 -31.54 -51.95
C HIS A 160 -28.40 -32.05 -50.51
N CYS A 161 -27.40 -32.90 -50.26
CA CYS A 161 -26.76 -33.07 -48.96
C CYS A 161 -25.42 -32.33 -49.01
N ALA A 162 -25.17 -31.47 -48.02
CA ALA A 162 -23.90 -30.77 -47.78
C ALA A 162 -23.63 -30.81 -46.25
N PRO A 163 -22.37 -30.71 -45.79
CA PRO A 163 -21.71 -31.90 -45.24
C PRO A 163 -21.46 -31.86 -43.73
N ARG A 164 -21.26 -33.08 -43.19
CA ARG A 164 -20.64 -33.37 -41.89
C ARG A 164 -19.26 -32.70 -41.78
N ARG A 165 -19.02 -31.98 -40.68
CA ARG A 165 -17.69 -31.50 -40.28
C ARG A 165 -17.16 -32.42 -39.18
N CYS A 166 -16.34 -33.39 -39.56
CA CYS A 166 -15.52 -34.18 -38.64
C CYS A 166 -14.19 -33.43 -38.40
N ILE A 167 -13.98 -32.99 -37.17
CA ILE A 167 -12.69 -32.56 -36.60
C ILE A 167 -12.60 -33.34 -35.29
N GLY A 168 -11.55 -34.04 -34.92
CA GLY A 168 -10.19 -34.13 -35.41
C GLY A 168 -9.44 -34.85 -34.28
N CYS A 169 -8.69 -35.88 -34.62
CA CYS A 169 -8.01 -36.75 -33.66
C CYS A 169 -6.82 -36.03 -32.98
N CYS A 170 -6.69 -36.30 -31.68
CA CYS A 170 -5.48 -36.21 -30.83
C CYS A 170 -4.25 -36.92 -31.45
N PRO A 171 -2.97 -36.68 -31.04
CA PRO A 171 -2.52 -36.99 -29.67
C PRO A 171 -1.31 -36.24 -29.05
N ARG A 172 -1.13 -36.51 -27.74
CA ARG A 172 -0.06 -36.15 -26.75
C ARG A 172 1.34 -36.71 -27.06
N ARG A 173 2.42 -36.08 -26.53
CA ARG A 173 3.25 -36.55 -25.36
C ARG A 173 4.57 -35.73 -25.08
N PRO A 174 5.23 -35.90 -23.88
CA PRO A 174 6.22 -34.98 -23.26
C PRO A 174 7.64 -35.58 -22.98
N ARG A 175 8.66 -34.75 -22.56
CA ARG A 175 9.64 -34.93 -21.43
C ARG A 175 11.02 -34.18 -21.51
N SER A 176 11.37 -33.44 -20.42
CA SER A 176 12.64 -33.36 -19.59
C SER A 176 14.05 -32.99 -20.16
N PRO A 177 15.16 -32.83 -19.36
CA PRO A 177 15.46 -31.90 -18.24
C PRO A 177 16.92 -31.28 -18.19
N ARG A 178 17.14 -30.28 -17.29
CA ARG A 178 18.33 -29.85 -16.47
C ARG A 178 19.81 -29.94 -16.95
N ALA A 179 20.60 -28.89 -16.64
CA ALA A 179 22.07 -28.95 -16.35
C ALA A 179 22.56 -27.81 -15.40
N ARG A 180 23.68 -28.04 -14.69
CA ARG A 180 24.21 -27.26 -13.53
C ARG A 180 25.76 -27.11 -13.61
N SER A 181 26.30 -26.07 -12.93
CA SER A 181 27.67 -25.86 -12.38
C SER A 181 28.74 -25.30 -13.36
N ARG A 182 29.79 -24.54 -12.98
CA ARG A 182 30.74 -24.66 -11.83
C ARG A 182 31.56 -23.37 -11.57
N ARG A 183 32.25 -23.34 -10.41
CA ARG A 183 33.17 -22.35 -9.79
C ARG A 183 34.55 -22.19 -10.46
N GLY A 184 35.22 -21.07 -10.16
CA GLY A 184 36.68 -20.88 -10.22
C GLY A 184 37.18 -20.02 -9.04
N ASP A 185 38.36 -20.34 -8.51
CA ASP A 185 38.98 -19.96 -7.22
C ASP A 185 40.35 -19.31 -7.50
N SER A 186 40.85 -18.36 -6.67
CA SER A 186 42.29 -18.22 -6.33
C SER A 186 42.68 -17.05 -5.40
N ARG A 187 43.24 -17.43 -4.24
CA ARG A 187 44.55 -17.07 -3.62
C ARG A 187 44.94 -15.63 -3.17
N ARG A 188 45.33 -15.55 -1.89
CA ARG A 188 46.10 -14.51 -1.14
C ARG A 188 47.62 -14.52 -1.49
N PRO A 189 48.50 -13.60 -1.02
CA PRO A 189 49.02 -13.42 0.39
C PRO A 189 49.33 -11.92 0.74
N ALA A 190 50.10 -11.50 1.75
CA ALA A 190 50.01 -11.53 3.22
C ALA A 190 50.88 -10.36 3.82
N GLN A 191 50.48 -9.78 4.98
CA GLN A 191 51.25 -9.05 6.04
C GLN A 191 51.79 -7.60 5.82
N PRO A 192 52.25 -6.81 6.86
CA PRO A 192 52.17 -6.91 8.34
C PRO A 192 51.73 -5.61 9.12
N ILE A 193 51.26 -5.82 10.36
CA ILE A 193 51.43 -5.10 11.67
C ILE A 193 51.78 -3.57 11.70
N GLU A 194 50.94 -2.72 12.33
CA GLU A 194 51.24 -1.97 13.58
C GLU A 194 50.23 -0.85 13.95
N SER A 195 49.96 -0.78 15.25
CA SER A 195 49.43 0.29 16.12
C SER A 195 48.91 1.61 15.53
N ARG A 196 47.65 1.96 15.85
CA ARG A 196 47.32 3.11 16.72
C ARG A 196 45.80 3.26 16.90
N ILE A 197 45.36 3.14 18.14
CA ILE A 197 44.09 3.68 18.60
C ILE A 197 44.30 5.19 18.77
N GLY A 198 43.55 6.00 18.03
CA GLY A 198 43.49 7.45 18.24
C GLY A 198 43.27 8.24 16.95
N ALA A 199 42.07 8.82 16.81
CA ALA A 199 41.71 9.89 15.86
C ALA A 199 41.42 9.53 14.39
N ALA A 200 40.73 8.42 14.10
CA ALA A 200 40.22 8.15 12.75
C ALA A 200 38.83 7.48 12.73
N HIS A 201 37.92 7.83 13.64
CA HIS A 201 36.63 7.14 13.76
C HIS A 201 35.45 7.80 13.02
N THR A 202 35.69 8.73 12.08
CA THR A 202 34.57 9.38 11.37
C THR A 202 34.60 9.23 9.86
N PHE A 203 35.68 8.79 9.23
CA PHE A 203 35.66 8.38 7.83
C PHE A 203 36.68 7.26 7.60
N ARG A 204 36.26 6.00 7.72
CA ARG A 204 37.05 4.87 7.22
C ARG A 204 36.85 4.78 5.71
N PRO A 205 37.90 4.57 4.89
CA PRO A 205 37.72 4.29 3.47
C PRO A 205 36.81 3.08 3.28
N ALA A 206 35.98 3.11 2.23
CA ALA A 206 35.05 2.02 1.93
C ALA A 206 35.83 0.69 1.78
N PRO A 207 35.35 -0.41 2.41
CA PRO A 207 36.03 -1.70 2.33
C PRO A 207 36.10 -2.15 0.87
N ALA A 208 37.31 -2.40 0.39
CA ALA A 208 37.53 -2.78 -1.01
C ALA A 208 37.37 -4.29 -1.25
N THR A 209 37.33 -5.09 -0.18
CA THR A 209 37.26 -6.56 -0.27
C THR A 209 36.19 -7.15 0.64
N ASP A 210 35.65 -8.30 0.25
CA ASP A 210 34.65 -9.04 1.04
C ASP A 210 35.17 -9.43 2.44
N THR A 211 36.48 -9.64 2.56
CA THR A 211 37.08 -9.96 3.87
C THR A 211 37.01 -8.78 4.82
N ASP A 212 37.17 -7.56 4.32
CA ASP A 212 37.05 -6.33 5.11
C ASP A 212 35.59 -6.08 5.53
N LEU A 213 34.62 -6.42 4.69
CA LEU A 213 33.19 -6.36 5.01
C LEU A 213 32.82 -7.33 6.14
N VAL A 214 33.31 -8.59 6.08
CA VAL A 214 33.07 -9.57 7.14
C VAL A 214 33.72 -9.14 8.45
N HIS A 215 34.93 -8.56 8.39
CA HIS A 215 35.61 -8.05 9.56
C HIS A 215 34.89 -6.84 10.18
N LEU A 216 34.32 -5.96 9.35
CA LEU A 216 33.50 -4.84 9.80
C LEU A 216 32.18 -5.33 10.41
N ALA A 217 31.50 -6.28 9.78
CA ALA A 217 30.26 -6.84 10.30
C ALA A 217 30.45 -7.48 11.69
N ARG A 218 31.54 -8.22 11.90
CA ARG A 218 31.87 -8.77 13.23
C ARG A 218 32.17 -7.69 14.26
N ALA A 219 32.90 -6.64 13.87
CA ALA A 219 33.19 -5.53 14.76
C ALA A 219 31.92 -4.77 15.18
N LEU A 220 30.90 -4.67 14.30
CA LEU A 220 29.60 -4.11 14.68
C LEU A 220 28.79 -5.06 15.58
N ASP A 221 28.77 -6.37 15.30
CA ASP A 221 28.06 -7.36 16.15
C ASP A 221 28.61 -7.37 17.58
N ASP A 222 29.94 -7.23 17.74
CA ASP A 222 30.57 -7.13 19.06
C ASP A 222 30.16 -5.85 19.81
N ILE A 223 30.01 -4.72 19.12
CA ILE A 223 29.54 -3.47 19.73
C ILE A 223 28.06 -3.58 20.11
N GLU A 224 27.23 -4.19 19.26
CA GLU A 224 25.81 -4.40 19.54
C GLU A 224 25.60 -5.30 20.78
N ARG A 225 26.37 -6.39 20.90
CA ARG A 225 26.34 -7.24 22.09
C ARG A 225 26.81 -6.52 23.36
N GLN A 226 27.83 -5.67 23.26
CA GLN A 226 28.31 -4.90 24.41
C GLN A 226 27.28 -3.88 24.90
N VAL A 227 26.45 -3.34 24.00
CA VAL A 227 25.35 -2.44 24.35
C VAL A 227 24.13 -3.22 24.88
N ALA A 228 23.82 -4.38 24.32
CA ALA A 228 22.68 -5.21 24.74
C ALA A 228 22.88 -5.86 26.13
N HIS A 229 24.13 -6.00 26.59
CA HIS A 229 24.47 -6.56 27.91
C HIS A 229 24.76 -5.49 28.98
N ARG A 230 24.39 -4.22 28.75
CA ARG A 230 24.36 -3.15 29.75
C ARG A 230 22.92 -2.74 30.05
#